data_AF-A0A1Y3ARD3-F1
#
_entry.id   AF-A0A1Y3ARD3-F1
#
_cell.length_a   1.000
_cell.length_b   1.000
_cell.length_c   1.000
_cell.angle_alpha   90.00
_cell.angle_beta   90.00
_cell.angle_gamma   90.00
#
_symmetry.space_group_name_H-M   'P 1'
#
loop_
_entity.id
_entity.type
_entity.pdbx_description
1 polymer ?
#
loop_
_entity_poly.entity_id
_entity_poly.type
_entity_poly.pdbx_seq_one_letter_code
_entity_poly.pdbx_strand_id
1 'polypeptide(L)'
;TNKNGYRKKCLSILKTLRDRHLDLPGAPINEYHMKTLLLYECEKHPRDIEWEEVCLGDRINGILLQLISCLQCRRCPHYFLPNLDLFRGKSHR
;
A
#
# COMPACT_ATOMS: atom_id res chain seq x y z
N THR A 1 16.19 19.22 5.40
CA THR A 1 15.19 18.83 4.37
C THR A 1 14.59 17.49 4.74
N ASN A 2 13.28 17.45 5.00
CA ASN A 2 12.56 16.30 5.54
C ASN A 2 12.32 15.24 4.44
N LYS A 3 13.35 14.47 4.09
CA LYS A 3 13.37 13.51 2.96
C LYS A 3 12.25 12.44 2.98
N ASN A 4 11.59 12.24 4.11
CA ASN A 4 10.50 11.26 4.27
C ASN A 4 9.09 11.88 4.37
N GLY A 5 8.94 13.19 4.19
CA GLY A 5 7.66 13.88 4.37
C GLY A 5 6.54 13.32 3.50
N TYR A 6 6.78 13.20 2.19
CA TYR A 6 5.76 12.79 1.24
C TYR A 6 5.47 11.29 1.22
N ARG A 7 6.45 10.43 1.51
CA ARG A 7 6.20 8.99 1.76
C ARG A 7 5.25 8.79 2.94
N LYS A 8 5.46 9.53 4.04
CA LYS A 8 4.55 9.54 5.19
C LYS A 8 3.18 10.15 4.85
N LYS A 9 3.13 11.25 4.09
CA LYS A 9 1.88 11.86 3.60
C LYS A 9 1.08 10.88 2.75
N CYS A 10 1.73 10.18 1.81
CA CYS A 10 1.16 9.13 0.98
C CYS A 10 0.52 8.03 1.85
N LEU A 11 1.27 7.50 2.82
CA LEU A 11 0.75 6.49 3.74
C LEU A 11 -0.46 6.99 4.53
N SER A 12 -0.42 8.23 5.02
CA SER A 12 -1.53 8.83 5.76
C SER A 12 -2.79 8.90 4.91
N ILE A 13 -2.68 9.33 3.65
CA ILE A 13 -3.81 9.38 2.71
C ILE A 13 -4.35 7.97 2.45
N LEU A 14 -3.49 6.99 2.18
CA LEU A 14 -3.89 5.60 1.96
C LEU A 14 -4.64 5.01 3.16
N LYS A 15 -4.16 5.28 4.39
CA LYS A 15 -4.84 4.86 5.62
C LYS A 15 -6.24 5.46 5.73
N THR A 16 -6.38 6.76 5.45
CA THR A 16 -7.67 7.46 5.48
C THR A 16 -8.62 6.91 4.42
N LEU A 17 -8.15 6.67 3.20
CA LEU A 17 -8.96 6.04 2.15
C LEU A 17 -9.44 4.66 2.57
N ARG A 18 -8.56 3.86 3.18
CA ARG A 18 -8.93 2.54 3.70
C ARG A 18 -9.96 2.62 4.82
N ASP A 19 -9.81 3.54 5.78
CA ASP A 19 -10.78 3.71 6.89
C ASP A 19 -12.16 4.10 6.37
N ARG A 20 -12.21 5.01 5.38
CA ARG A 20 -13.47 5.59 4.92
C ARG A 20 -14.19 4.77 3.86
N HIS A 21 -13.45 3.97 3.09
CA HIS A 21 -13.99 3.34 1.88
C HIS A 21 -13.69 1.84 1.76
N LEU A 22 -12.73 1.30 2.52
CA LEU A 22 -12.30 -0.10 2.42
C LEU A 22 -12.42 -0.85 3.76
N ASP A 23 -13.15 -0.27 4.73
CA ASP A 23 -13.52 -0.97 5.96
C ASP A 23 -14.69 -1.92 5.67
N LEU A 24 -14.34 -3.13 5.23
CA LEU A 24 -15.26 -4.15 4.75
C LEU A 24 -15.45 -5.25 5.80
N PRO A 25 -16.61 -5.93 5.82
CA PRO A 25 -16.82 -7.12 6.64
C PRO A 25 -15.68 -8.14 6.46
N GLY A 26 -15.19 -8.71 7.58
CA GLY A 26 -14.05 -9.63 7.59
C GLY A 26 -12.67 -8.95 7.54
N ALA A 27 -12.61 -7.62 7.43
CA ALA A 27 -11.40 -6.82 7.39
C ALA A 27 -10.32 -7.43 6.45
N PRO A 28 -10.63 -7.62 5.15
CA PRO A 28 -9.70 -8.20 4.18
C PRO A 28 -8.51 -7.28 3.94
N ILE A 29 -8.69 -5.97 4.13
CA ILE A 29 -7.67 -4.94 3.92
C ILE A 29 -7.51 -4.16 5.23
N ASN A 30 -6.36 -4.33 5.87
CA ASN A 30 -5.97 -3.56 7.06
C ASN A 30 -4.83 -2.56 6.76
N GLU A 31 -4.49 -1.73 7.76
CA GLU A 31 -3.39 -0.75 7.69
C GLU A 31 -2.04 -1.37 7.26
N TYR A 32 -1.80 -2.63 7.63
CA TYR A 32 -0.52 -3.28 7.35
C TYR A 32 -0.31 -3.50 5.85
N HIS A 33 -1.36 -3.83 5.09
CA HIS A 33 -1.28 -3.92 3.62
C HIS A 33 -0.85 -2.60 3.00
N MET A 34 -1.38 -1.47 3.49
CA MET A 34 -0.99 -0.14 2.99
C MET A 34 0.49 0.15 3.25
N LYS A 35 1.02 -0.24 4.42
CA LYS A 35 2.45 -0.14 4.72
C LYS A 35 3.28 -1.02 3.80
N THR A 36 2.88 -2.28 3.61
CA THR A 36 3.60 -3.22 2.75
C THR A 36 3.65 -2.74 1.29
N LEU A 37 2.53 -2.26 0.75
CA LEU A 37 2.49 -1.77 -0.63
C LEU A 37 3.27 -0.47 -0.81
N LEU A 38 3.28 0.43 0.18
CA LEU A 38 4.16 1.60 0.17
C LEU A 38 5.64 1.21 0.09
N LEU A 39 6.06 0.18 0.83
CA LEU A 39 7.44 -0.30 0.78
C LEU A 39 7.82 -0.81 -0.61
N TYR A 40 6.96 -1.62 -1.25
CA TYR A 40 7.18 -2.04 -2.64
C TYR A 40 7.18 -0.87 -3.62
N GLU A 41 6.32 0.13 -3.44
CA GLU A 41 6.32 1.30 -4.30
C GLU A 41 7.61 2.13 -4.14
N CYS A 42 8.18 2.15 -2.94
CA CYS A 42 9.49 2.78 -2.68
C CYS A 42 10.65 2.00 -3.32
N GLU A 43 10.55 0.67 -3.40
CA GLU A 43 11.53 -0.15 -4.13
C GLU A 43 11.46 0.13 -5.65
N LYS A 44 10.25 0.28 -6.20
CA LYS A 44 10.04 0.65 -7.61
C LYS A 44 10.52 2.08 -7.94
N HIS A 45 10.38 3.02 -7.00
CA HIS A 45 10.73 4.43 -7.15
C HIS A 45 11.72 4.85 -6.06
N PRO A 46 13.01 4.47 -6.16
CA PRO A 46 13.95 4.63 -5.06
C PRO A 46 14.42 6.07 -4.85
N ARG A 47 14.26 6.97 -5.82
CA ARG A 47 14.87 8.30 -5.79
C ARG A 47 13.97 9.30 -5.04
N ASP A 48 14.57 10.21 -4.29
CA ASP A 48 13.80 11.22 -3.52
C ASP A 48 12.93 12.11 -4.43
N ILE A 49 13.40 12.43 -5.64
CA ILE A 49 12.66 13.22 -6.65
C ILE A 49 11.35 12.54 -7.09
N GLU A 50 11.27 11.20 -7.00
CA GLU A 50 10.08 10.43 -7.38
C GLU A 50 9.02 10.43 -6.26
N TRP A 51 9.34 11.05 -5.12
CA TRP A 51 8.47 11.22 -3.95
C TRP A 51 8.26 12.69 -3.60
N GLU A 52 8.42 13.59 -4.57
CA GLU A 52 8.03 14.99 -4.38
C GLU A 52 6.52 15.16 -4.48
N GLU A 53 6.02 16.34 -4.12
CA GLU A 53 4.58 16.63 -4.09
C GLU A 53 3.88 16.35 -5.42
N VAL A 54 4.55 16.71 -6.53
CA VAL A 54 4.03 16.52 -7.89
C VAL A 54 3.83 15.05 -8.24
N CYS A 55 4.61 14.14 -7.65
CA CYS A 55 4.52 12.70 -7.88
C CYS A 55 3.51 12.01 -6.95
N LEU A 56 2.99 12.69 -5.92
CA LEU A 56 2.19 12.06 -4.87
C LEU A 56 0.94 11.37 -5.42
N GLY A 57 0.27 11.99 -6.41
CA GLY A 57 -0.87 11.41 -7.10
C GLY A 57 -0.51 10.10 -7.80
N ASP A 58 0.59 10.08 -8.55
CA ASP A 58 1.07 8.88 -9.25
C ASP A 58 1.43 7.75 -8.28
N ARG A 59 2.07 8.07 -7.14
CA ARG A 59 2.40 7.06 -6.12
C ARG A 59 1.17 6.46 -5.47
N ILE A 60 0.17 7.29 -5.14
CA ILE A 60 -1.10 6.80 -4.60
C ILE A 60 -1.78 5.88 -5.63
N ASN A 61 -1.83 6.29 -6.90
CA ASN A 61 -2.42 5.50 -7.96
C ASN A 61 -1.69 4.16 -8.16
N GLY A 62 -0.35 4.18 -8.22
CA GLY A 62 0.47 2.97 -8.33
C GLY A 62 0.22 1.97 -7.19
N ILE A 63 0.12 2.47 -5.95
CA ILE A 63 -0.18 1.64 -4.78
C ILE A 63 -1.60 1.05 -4.85
N LEU A 64 -2.61 1.84 -5.25
CA LEU A 64 -3.99 1.36 -5.37
C LEU A 64 -4.15 0.32 -6.50
N LEU A 65 -3.49 0.54 -7.64
CA LEU A 65 -3.46 -0.45 -8.72
C LEU A 65 -2.74 -1.74 -8.28
N GLN A 66 -1.65 -1.63 -7.53
CA GLN A 66 -0.98 -2.78 -6.95
C GLN A 66 -1.87 -3.53 -5.94
N LEU A 67 -2.64 -2.81 -5.13
CA LEU A 67 -3.63 -3.41 -4.21
C LEU A 67 -4.70 -4.19 -4.97
N ILE A 68 -5.26 -3.61 -6.05
CA ILE A 68 -6.23 -4.29 -6.92
C ILE A 68 -5.63 -5.58 -7.48
N SER A 69 -4.41 -5.52 -8.00
CA SER A 69 -3.69 -6.70 -8.49
C SER A 69 -3.51 -7.77 -7.39
N CYS A 70 -3.09 -7.38 -6.20
CA CYS A 70 -2.96 -8.30 -5.06
C CYS A 70 -4.29 -8.98 -4.71
N LEU A 71 -5.40 -8.24 -4.71
CA LEU A 71 -6.74 -8.77 -4.43
C LEU A 71 -7.19 -9.76 -5.50
N GLN A 72 -6.99 -9.42 -6.78
CA GLN A 72 -7.34 -10.29 -7.92
C GLN A 72 -6.51 -11.58 -7.92
N CYS A 73 -5.21 -11.48 -7.65
CA CYS A 73 -4.32 -12.63 -7.53
C CYS A 73 -4.45 -13.39 -6.20
N ARG A 74 -5.26 -12.87 -5.27
CA ARG A 74 -5.44 -13.39 -3.89
C ARG A 74 -4.10 -13.58 -3.17
N ARG A 75 -3.14 -12.68 -3.41
CA ARG A 75 -1.80 -12.75 -2.85
C ARG A 75 -1.23 -11.36 -2.60
N CYS A 76 -0.82 -11.09 -1.37
CA CYS A 76 -0.09 -9.88 -0.98
C CYS A 76 1.15 -10.29 -0.17
N PRO A 77 2.32 -10.47 -0.81
CA PRO A 77 3.52 -10.93 -0.12
C PRO A 77 4.02 -9.89 0.88
N HIS A 78 4.35 -10.31 2.09
CA HIS A 78 4.97 -9.45 3.10
C HIS A 78 6.33 -8.95 2.60
N TYR A 79 6.61 -7.65 2.74
CA TYR A 79 7.81 -7.00 2.17
C TYR A 79 9.13 -7.69 2.58
N PHE A 80 9.36 -7.89 3.88
CA PHE A 80 10.60 -8.54 4.36
C PHE A 80 10.58 -10.07 4.31
N LEU A 81 9.40 -10.69 4.10
CA LEU A 81 9.21 -12.14 4.17
C LEU A 81 8.38 -12.56 2.94
N PRO A 82 8.95 -12.60 1.73
CA PRO A 82 8.17 -12.76 0.49
C PRO A 82 7.34 -14.05 0.39
N ASN A 83 7.71 -15.07 1.18
CA ASN A 83 6.99 -16.34 1.30
C ASN A 83 5.76 -16.27 2.21
N LEU A 84 5.64 -15.23 3.04
CA LEU A 84 4.48 -14.97 3.88
C LEU A 84 3.47 -14.12 3.10
N ASP A 85 2.29 -14.68 2.85
CA ASP A 85 1.18 -13.97 2.22
C ASP A 85 0.26 -13.34 3.28
N LEU A 86 0.08 -12.01 3.21
CA LEU A 86 -0.74 -11.24 4.13
C LEU A 86 -2.25 -11.50 4.00
N PHE A 87 -2.69 -12.03 2.85
CA PHE A 87 -4.08 -12.45 2.67
C PHE A 87 -4.35 -13.88 3.15
N ARG A 88 -3.32 -14.61 3.58
CA ARG A 88 -3.49 -15.98 4.07
C ARG A 88 -4.41 -16.03 5.28
N GLY A 89 -5.41 -16.92 5.23
CA GLY A 89 -6.35 -17.13 6.34
C GLY A 89 -7.50 -16.12 6.43
N LYS A 90 -7.61 -15.17 5.49
CA LYS A 90 -8.78 -14.30 5.37
C LYS A 90 -9.89 -15.03 4.59
N SER A 91 -11.01 -15.35 5.26
CA SER A 91 -12.17 -15.97 4.63
C SER A 91 -12.91 -14.95 3.76
N HIS A 92 -13.26 -15.33 2.52
CA HIS A 92 -13.98 -14.51 1.54
C HIS A 92 -15.50 -14.81 1.51
N ARG A 93 -16.05 -15.40 2.58
CA ARG A 93 -17.47 -15.70 2.68
C ARG A 93 -18.20 -14.61 3.45
#